data_AF-A0AA34SG65-F1
#
_entry.id   AF-A0AA34SG65-F1
#
_cell.length_a   1.000
_cell.length_b   1.000
_cell.length_c   1.000
_cell.angle_alpha   90.00
_cell.angle_beta   90.00
_cell.angle_gamma   90.00
#
_symmetry.space_group_name_H-M   'P 1'
#
loop_
_entity.id
_entity.type
_entity.pdbx_description
1 polymer ?
#
loop_
_entity_poly.entity_id
_entity_poly.type
_entity_poly.pdbx_seq_one_letter_code
_entity_poly.pdbx_strand_id
1 'polypeptide(L)'
;MPSGLSVTLHEVIAEEGLTRFRFIAPAIADLDYADVSADIATLCETVAIPSLDEGVEQVVISLSAEIVPFGETAPEITQFFDPFVIEDGRCMWEPF
;
A
#
# COMPACT_ATOMS: atom_id res chain seq x y z
N MET A 1 2.74 9.45 9.08
CA MET A 1 1.39 8.90 8.81
C MET A 1 0.48 9.14 10.03
N PRO A 2 -0.84 8.95 9.97
CA PRO A 2 -1.73 9.08 11.14
C PRO A 2 -1.26 8.36 12.40
N SER A 3 -0.67 7.16 12.27
CA SER A 3 -0.08 6.39 13.36
C SER A 3 1.20 7.01 13.97
N GLY A 4 1.79 8.01 13.29
CA GLY A 4 3.14 8.52 13.58
C GLY A 4 4.27 7.78 12.86
N LEU A 5 3.98 6.71 12.11
CA LEU A 5 4.99 5.96 11.35
C LEU A 5 5.67 6.82 10.28
N SER A 6 6.96 6.57 10.09
CA SER A 6 7.74 7.03 8.95
C SER A 6 7.69 5.95 7.87
N VAL A 7 7.25 6.36 6.68
CA VAL A 7 7.01 5.46 5.56
C VAL A 7 7.74 6.00 4.32
N THR A 8 8.37 5.12 3.56
CA THR A 8 9.07 5.48 2.32
C THR A 8 8.51 4.69 1.15
N LEU A 9 8.18 5.37 0.04
CA LEU A 9 7.85 4.70 -1.21
C LEU A 9 9.11 3.99 -1.75
N HIS A 10 9.02 2.69 -1.97
CA HIS A 10 10.10 1.85 -2.47
C HIS A 10 9.98 1.59 -3.96
N GLU A 11 8.79 1.22 -4.43
CA GLU A 11 8.57 0.82 -5.82
C GLU A 11 7.11 1.03 -6.23
N VAL A 12 6.89 1.32 -7.51
CA VAL A 12 5.57 1.34 -8.15
C VAL A 12 5.59 0.33 -9.29
N ILE A 13 4.64 -0.60 -9.28
CA ILE A 13 4.51 -1.64 -10.30
C ILE A 13 3.17 -1.44 -11.00
N ALA A 14 3.22 -1.16 -12.30
CA ALA A 14 2.04 -1.14 -13.15
C ALA A 14 1.78 -2.55 -13.71
N GLU A 15 0.60 -3.08 -13.42
CA GLU A 15 0.07 -4.35 -13.93
C GLU A 15 -1.12 -4.06 -14.86
N GLU A 16 -1.65 -5.06 -15.56
CA GLU A 16 -2.79 -4.86 -16.45
C GLU A 16 -4.07 -4.57 -15.63
N GLY A 17 -4.49 -3.30 -15.59
CA GLY A 17 -5.70 -2.84 -14.89
C GLY A 17 -5.50 -2.52 -13.40
N LEU A 18 -4.29 -2.70 -12.86
CA LEU A 18 -3.95 -2.49 -11.46
C LEU A 18 -2.60 -1.77 -11.33
N THR A 19 -2.48 -0.83 -10.40
CA THR A 19 -1.17 -0.28 -10.01
C THR A 19 -0.87 -0.57 -8.54
N ARG A 20 0.30 -1.12 -8.26
CA ARG A 20 0.76 -1.44 -6.91
C ARG A 20 1.80 -0.44 -6.43
N PHE A 21 1.54 0.19 -5.29
CA PHE A 21 2.49 1.05 -4.60
C PHE A 21 3.06 0.32 -3.40
N ARG A 22 4.39 0.21 -3.34
CA ARG A 22 5.10 -0.58 -2.34
C ARG A 22 5.88 0.34 -1.43
N PHE A 23 5.59 0.27 -0.14
CA PHE A 23 6.14 1.13 0.90
C PHE A 23 6.90 0.33 1.95
N ILE A 24 7.92 0.96 2.53
CA ILE A 24 8.73 0.39 3.61
C ILE A 24 8.54 1.21 4.89
N ALA A 25 8.26 0.51 5.98
CA ALA A 25 8.10 1.06 7.32
C ALA A 25 8.61 0.05 8.37
N PRO A 26 9.90 0.11 8.76
CA PRO A 26 10.51 -0.92 9.62
C PRO A 26 9.79 -1.14 10.95
N ALA A 27 9.17 -0.09 11.49
CA ALA A 27 8.47 -0.14 12.77
C ALA A 27 7.17 -0.96 12.74
N ILE A 28 6.68 -1.41 11.58
CA ILE A 28 5.50 -2.30 11.52
C ILE A 28 5.82 -3.75 11.89
N ALA A 29 7.09 -4.12 12.03
CA ALA A 29 7.50 -5.49 12.36
C ALA A 29 6.78 -6.05 13.60
N ASP A 30 6.49 -5.18 14.57
CA ASP A 30 5.84 -5.50 15.85
C ASP A 30 4.39 -4.97 15.95
N LEU A 31 3.76 -4.59 14.82
CA LEU A 31 2.41 -4.02 14.78
C LEU A 31 1.41 -4.95 14.10
N ASP A 32 0.14 -4.76 14.41
CA ASP A 32 -0.96 -5.45 13.75
C ASP A 32 -1.59 -4.57 12.66
N TYR A 33 -2.41 -5.17 11.80
CA TYR A 33 -3.11 -4.46 10.73
C TYR A 33 -3.94 -3.27 11.24
N ALA A 34 -4.56 -3.41 12.41
CA ALA A 34 -5.38 -2.37 13.01
C ALA A 34 -4.58 -1.07 13.27
N ASP A 35 -3.29 -1.18 13.55
CA ASP A 35 -2.41 -0.04 13.83
C ASP A 35 -2.03 0.74 12.56
N VAL A 36 -2.09 0.09 11.39
CA VAL A 36 -1.58 0.63 10.12
C VAL A 36 -2.67 0.87 9.07
N SER A 37 -3.88 0.34 9.23
CA SER A 37 -4.99 0.49 8.26
C SER A 37 -5.26 1.95 7.85
N ALA A 38 -5.27 2.87 8.81
CA ALA A 38 -5.46 4.30 8.54
C ALA A 38 -4.29 4.93 7.77
N ASP A 39 -3.06 4.45 7.99
CA ASP A 39 -1.90 4.88 7.23
C ASP A 39 -1.98 4.40 5.79
N ILE A 40 -2.36 3.14 5.59
CA ILE A 40 -2.51 2.54 4.26
C ILE A 40 -3.56 3.30 3.44
N ALA A 41 -4.72 3.61 4.03
CA ALA A 41 -5.73 4.46 3.38
C ALA A 41 -5.18 5.85 3.04
N THR A 42 -4.44 6.48 3.97
CA THR A 42 -3.80 7.79 3.74
C THR A 42 -2.79 7.75 2.60
N LEU A 43 -1.98 6.69 2.51
CA LEU A 43 -1.01 6.50 1.42
C LEU A 43 -1.71 6.35 0.07
N CYS A 44 -2.86 5.65 0.04
CA CYS A 44 -3.67 5.58 -1.17
C CYS A 44 -4.12 6.98 -1.62
N GLU A 45 -4.76 7.74 -0.73
CA GLU A 45 -5.31 9.06 -1.08
C GLU A 45 -4.24 10.10 -1.42
N THR A 46 -3.12 10.09 -0.70
CA THR A 46 -2.13 11.19 -0.77
C THR A 46 -0.95 10.90 -1.69
N VAL A 47 -0.67 9.63 -1.98
CA VAL A 47 0.47 9.23 -2.82
C VAL A 47 0.00 8.50 -4.08
N ALA A 48 -0.89 7.52 -3.95
CA ALA A 48 -1.29 6.71 -5.09
C ALA A 48 -2.17 7.50 -6.06
N ILE A 49 -3.27 8.09 -5.60
CA ILE A 49 -4.21 8.85 -6.46
C ILE A 49 -3.50 9.93 -7.29
N PRO A 50 -2.63 10.80 -6.72
CA PRO A 50 -1.96 11.84 -7.51
C PRO A 50 -0.94 11.30 -8.52
N SER A 51 -0.50 10.05 -8.36
CA SER A 51 0.54 9.42 -9.18
C SER A 51 -0.01 8.36 -10.13
N LEU A 52 -1.34 8.20 -10.18
CA LEU A 52 -2.00 7.15 -10.91
C LEU A 52 -2.13 7.52 -12.39
N ASP A 53 -1.85 6.56 -13.28
CA ASP A 53 -2.07 6.73 -14.70
C ASP A 53 -3.57 6.82 -15.03
N GLU A 54 -3.91 7.56 -16.09
CA GLU A 54 -5.30 7.67 -16.55
C GLU A 54 -5.87 6.30 -16.92
N GLY A 55 -7.07 5.99 -16.41
CA GLY A 55 -7.80 4.75 -16.71
C GLY A 55 -7.45 3.58 -15.80
N VAL A 56 -6.54 3.74 -14.83
CA VAL A 56 -6.35 2.74 -13.78
C VAL A 56 -7.43 2.94 -12.70
N GLU A 57 -8.20 1.90 -12.44
CA GLU A 57 -9.30 1.92 -11.47
C GLU A 57 -9.02 1.07 -10.22
N GLN A 58 -7.92 0.32 -10.22
CA GLN A 58 -7.52 -0.51 -9.08
C GLN A 58 -6.12 -0.17 -8.60
N VAL A 59 -5.96 -0.10 -7.29
CA VAL A 59 -4.68 0.15 -6.63
C VAL A 59 -4.47 -0.87 -5.52
N VAL A 60 -3.24 -1.37 -5.36
CA VAL A 60 -2.85 -2.06 -4.12
C VAL A 60 -1.77 -1.27 -3.42
N ILE A 61 -2.01 -0.95 -2.15
CA ILE A 61 -1.01 -0.41 -1.26
C ILE A 61 -0.39 -1.56 -0.48
N SER A 62 0.93 -1.73 -0.63
CA SER A 62 1.73 -2.68 0.12
C SER A 62 2.58 -1.93 1.14
N LEU A 63 2.51 -2.35 2.40
CA LEU A 63 3.31 -1.82 3.49
C LEU A 63 4.13 -2.96 4.10
N SER A 64 5.45 -2.89 4.03
CA SER A 64 6.36 -3.94 4.49
C SER A 64 7.38 -3.41 5.50
N ALA A 65 7.75 -4.25 6.48
CA ALA A 65 8.82 -3.92 7.42
C ALA A 65 10.19 -3.83 6.71
N GLU A 66 10.41 -4.68 5.71
CA GLU A 66 11.67 -4.79 4.97
C GLU A 66 11.43 -4.93 3.47
N ILE A 67 12.48 -4.75 2.66
CA ILE A 67 12.39 -4.95 1.21
C ILE A 67 12.24 -6.44 0.93
N VAL A 68 11.16 -6.79 0.23
CA VAL A 68 10.91 -8.14 -0.29
C VAL A 68 10.87 -8.07 -1.81
N PRO A 69 11.59 -8.92 -2.56
CA PRO A 69 11.45 -8.94 -4.01
C PRO A 69 10.01 -9.24 -4.44
N PHE A 70 9.55 -8.60 -5.52
CA PHE A 70 8.18 -8.83 -5.99
C PHE A 70 7.96 -10.29 -6.39
N GLY A 71 6.86 -10.89 -5.93
CA GLY A 71 6.51 -12.29 -6.21
C GLY A 71 7.21 -13.32 -5.30
N GLU A 72 8.09 -12.89 -4.39
CA GLU A 72 8.71 -13.78 -3.42
C GLU A 72 7.88 -13.89 -2.13
N THR A 73 7.96 -15.05 -1.48
CA THR A 73 7.30 -15.32 -0.20
C THR A 73 8.28 -15.08 0.94
N ALA A 74 7.91 -14.20 1.87
CA ALA A 74 8.71 -13.87 3.05
C ALA A 74 7.84 -13.94 4.32
N PRO A 75 7.54 -15.14 4.85
CA PRO A 75 6.64 -15.34 5.99
C PRO A 75 7.18 -14.77 7.30
N GLU A 76 8.48 -14.53 7.39
CA GLU A 76 9.16 -13.91 8.53
C GLU A 76 9.13 -12.38 8.51
N ILE A 77 8.68 -11.76 7.41
CA ILE A 77 8.62 -10.30 7.24
C ILE A 77 7.15 -9.87 7.31
N THR A 78 6.83 -9.04 8.30
CA THR A 78 5.50 -8.44 8.45
C THR A 78 5.18 -7.57 7.23
N GLN A 79 4.08 -7.92 6.56
CA GLN A 79 3.59 -7.25 5.36
C GLN A 79 2.07 -7.14 5.40
N PHE A 80 1.57 -5.96 5.04
CA PHE A 80 0.15 -5.68 4.88
C PHE A 80 -0.14 -5.24 3.45
N PHE A 81 -1.27 -5.67 2.90
CA PHE A 81 -1.68 -5.39 1.54
C PHE A 81 -3.16 -5.03 1.53
N ASP A 82 -3.47 -3.78 1.18
CA ASP A 82 -4.85 -3.35 0.99
C ASP A 82 -5.09 -3.00 -0.48
N PRO A 83 -6.06 -3.66 -1.11
CA PRO A 83 -6.59 -3.27 -2.39
C PRO A 83 -7.66 -2.18 -2.24
N PHE A 84 -7.67 -1.29 -3.22
CA PHE A 84 -8.60 -0.19 -3.33
C PHE A 84 -9.13 -0.12 -4.76
N VAL A 85 -10.43 0.13 -4.89
CA VAL A 85 -11.03 0.62 -6.12
C VAL A 85 -11.07 2.14 -6.07
N ILE A 86 -10.75 2.77 -7.19
CA ILE A 86 -10.75 4.22 -7.32
C ILE A 86 -12.12 4.67 -7.82
N GLU A 87 -12.91 5.28 -6.95
CA GLU A 87 -14.21 5.86 -7.29
C GLU A 87 -14.20 7.36 -7.02
N ASP A 88 -14.54 8.17 -8.03
CA ASP A 88 -14.58 9.65 -7.94
C ASP A 88 -13.29 10.27 -7.36
N GLY A 89 -12.13 9.68 -7.69
CA GLY A 89 -10.83 10.13 -7.18
C GLY A 89 -10.66 9.89 -5.68
N ARG A 90 -11.26 8.81 -5.15
CA ARG A 90 -11.11 8.34 -3.76
C ARG A 90 -10.81 6.85 -3.74
N CYS A 91 -10.08 6.43 -2.71
CA CYS A 91 -9.77 5.03 -2.49
C CYS A 91 -10.89 4.36 -1.69
N MET A 92 -11.63 3.47 -2.34
CA MET A 92 -12.66 2.63 -1.73
C MET A 92 -12.04 1.29 -1.38
N TRP A 93 -11.95 0.99 -0.08
CA TRP A 93 -11.38 -0.27 0.39
C TRP A 93 -12.25 -1.45 -0.01
N GLU A 94 -11.64 -2.47 -0.61
CA GLU A 94 -12.29 -3.75 -0.88
C GLU A 94 -11.65 -4.85 0.00
N PRO A 95 -12.42 -5.53 0.86
CA PRO A 95 -11.91 -6.72 1.53
C PRO A 95 -11.76 -7.87 0.51
N PHE A 96 -10.61 -8.55 0.52
CA PHE A 96 -10.35 -9.79 -0.23
C PHE A 96 -10.56 -11.03 0.63
#